data_AF-R6ZKX2-F1
#
_entry.id   AF-R6ZKX2-F1
#
_cell.length_a   1.000
_cell.length_b   1.000
_cell.length_c   1.000
_cell.angle_alpha   90.00
_cell.angle_beta   90.00
_cell.angle_gamma   90.00
#
_symmetry.space_group_name_H-M   'P 1'
#
loop_
_entity.id
_entity.type
_entity.pdbx_description
1 polymer ?
#
loop_
_entity_poly.entity_id
_entity_poly.type
_entity_poly.pdbx_seq_one_letter_code
_entity_poly.pdbx_strand_id
1 'polypeptide(L)'
;MEIRTIFYMSIQKGACAGEIPDFRRKGMVMGRLQNSLPYFLWDGKRKTAFLEVYYGLWPEYERRSFCIKGLSERLEVPGTTIKQALFPVQPWRREQAERVLEQARERIRSEFCCQEEVMAKGFPGAWESVPVQLLAALLYRCAPFERVAVSLPEEGETEAEEAAWLLYPYLNRVRRVSILGKQSGGKEALREFLQDEFGLVPSYEKRSGKGELWLDLRKEITAGGAFCSENGKGSYVSRGAALKFLDTAVKNGYNTKVN
;
A
#
# COMPACT_ATOMS: atom_id res chain seq x y z
N MET A 1 -24.40 6.69 1.78
CA MET A 1 -23.16 5.99 2.20
C MET A 1 -22.23 6.05 1.01
N GLU A 2 -21.04 6.67 1.14
CA GLU A 2 -20.10 6.77 0.02
C GLU A 2 -19.18 5.54 0.01
N ILE A 3 -19.12 4.87 -1.14
CA ILE A 3 -18.24 3.73 -1.38
C ILE A 3 -17.29 4.13 -2.51
N ARG A 4 -15.99 3.97 -2.27
CA ARG A 4 -14.94 4.09 -3.28
C ARG A 4 -14.37 2.72 -3.58
N THR A 5 -14.10 2.46 -4.85
CA THR A 5 -13.58 1.18 -5.34
C THR A 5 -12.20 1.39 -5.94
N ILE A 6 -11.23 0.62 -5.46
CA ILE A 6 -9.88 0.59 -6.02
C ILE A 6 -9.55 -0.81 -6.50
N PHE A 7 -8.71 -0.89 -7.52
CA PHE A 7 -8.16 -2.15 -7.98
C PHE A 7 -6.69 -2.28 -7.63
N TYR A 8 -6.31 -3.40 -7.03
CA TYR A 8 -4.94 -3.70 -6.64
C TYR A 8 -4.38 -4.90 -7.43
N MET A 9 -3.28 -4.70 -8.13
CA MET A 9 -2.61 -5.77 -8.86
C MET A 9 -1.35 -6.23 -8.15
N SER A 10 -1.20 -7.54 -7.92
CA SER A 10 -0.01 -8.11 -7.30
C SER A 10 0.51 -9.35 -8.01
N ILE A 11 1.79 -9.64 -7.80
CA ILE A 11 2.45 -10.85 -8.29
C ILE A 11 2.32 -11.96 -7.24
N GLN A 12 1.74 -13.09 -7.64
CA GLN A 12 1.65 -14.31 -6.84
C GLN A 12 2.92 -15.14 -7.01
N LYS A 13 3.73 -15.19 -5.94
CA LYS A 13 4.97 -15.97 -5.89
C LYS A 13 4.69 -17.47 -5.78
N GLY A 14 5.47 -18.28 -6.49
CA GLY A 14 5.36 -19.75 -6.47
C GLY A 14 4.14 -20.33 -7.20
N ALA A 15 3.29 -19.49 -7.81
CA ALA A 15 2.29 -19.95 -8.76
C ALA A 15 2.97 -20.23 -10.10
N CYS A 16 3.46 -21.46 -10.30
CA CYS A 16 4.07 -21.84 -11.56
C CYS A 16 3.08 -21.65 -12.70
N ALA A 17 3.52 -21.01 -13.78
CA ALA A 17 2.79 -20.82 -15.01
C ALA A 17 2.44 -22.15 -15.76
N GLY A 18 2.41 -23.31 -15.09
CA GLY A 18 1.92 -24.56 -15.65
C GLY A 18 0.44 -24.51 -16.06
N GLU A 19 -0.30 -23.51 -15.60
CA GLU A 19 -1.69 -23.20 -15.94
C GLU A 19 -1.81 -22.10 -17.02
N ILE A 20 -0.73 -21.78 -17.76
CA ILE A 20 -0.72 -20.80 -18.87
C ILE A 20 -1.89 -20.95 -19.86
N PRO A 21 -2.32 -22.16 -20.29
CA PRO A 21 -3.45 -22.28 -21.20
C PRO A 21 -4.74 -21.73 -20.60
N ASP A 22 -4.95 -21.96 -19.30
CA ASP A 22 -6.10 -21.47 -18.55
C ASP A 22 -5.96 -19.98 -18.23
N PHE A 23 -4.79 -19.47 -17.86
CA PHE A 23 -4.58 -18.03 -17.68
C PHE A 23 -4.75 -17.25 -19.00
N ARG A 24 -4.29 -17.81 -20.14
CA ARG A 24 -4.50 -17.23 -21.48
C ARG A 24 -5.97 -17.25 -21.92
N ARG A 25 -6.76 -18.21 -21.45
CA ARG A 25 -8.19 -18.36 -21.80
C ARG A 25 -9.13 -17.65 -20.83
N LYS A 26 -8.85 -17.73 -19.53
CA LYS A 26 -9.67 -17.24 -18.41
C LYS A 26 -9.23 -15.87 -17.90
N GLY A 27 -8.04 -15.41 -18.30
CA GLY A 27 -7.47 -14.14 -17.86
C GLY A 27 -6.93 -14.18 -16.43
N MET A 28 -6.67 -12.99 -15.88
CA MET A 28 -6.19 -12.85 -14.50
C MET A 28 -7.26 -13.25 -13.49
N VAL A 29 -6.85 -13.97 -12.43
CA VAL A 29 -7.74 -14.29 -11.31
C VAL A 29 -8.05 -13.01 -10.57
N MET A 30 -9.32 -12.63 -10.59
CA MET A 30 -9.85 -11.47 -9.90
C MET A 30 -10.53 -11.90 -8.60
N GLY A 31 -10.35 -11.11 -7.56
CA GLY A 31 -11.02 -11.29 -6.29
C GLY A 31 -11.41 -9.94 -5.69
N ARG A 32 -12.17 -10.01 -4.59
CA ARG A 32 -12.54 -8.86 -3.78
C ARG A 32 -12.07 -9.12 -2.36
N LEU A 33 -11.44 -8.13 -1.74
CA LEU A 33 -11.11 -8.19 -0.32
C LEU A 33 -12.41 -8.24 0.48
N GLN A 34 -12.54 -9.22 1.38
CA GLN A 34 -13.79 -9.48 2.08
C GLN A 34 -14.31 -8.26 2.86
N ASN A 35 -13.41 -7.55 3.54
CA ASN A 35 -13.75 -6.40 4.36
C ASN A 35 -13.44 -5.10 3.62
N SER A 36 -14.46 -4.23 3.51
CA SER A 36 -14.27 -2.84 3.11
C SER A 36 -13.51 -2.07 4.19
N LEU A 37 -12.62 -1.17 3.79
CA LEU A 37 -11.81 -0.38 4.73
C LEU A 37 -12.53 0.94 5.03
N PRO A 38 -12.95 1.19 6.28
CA PRO A 38 -13.55 2.47 6.65
C PRO A 38 -12.51 3.59 6.67
N TYR A 39 -12.94 4.80 6.32
CA TYR A 39 -12.16 6.02 6.47
C TYR A 39 -13.07 7.24 6.67
N PHE A 40 -12.52 8.33 7.21
CA PHE A 40 -13.27 9.59 7.31
C PHE A 40 -13.17 10.40 6.03
N LEU A 41 -14.29 10.98 5.60
CA LEU A 41 -14.30 12.00 4.56
C LEU A 41 -13.69 13.30 5.07
N TRP A 42 -13.10 14.05 4.15
CA TRP A 42 -12.43 15.33 4.42
C TRP A 42 -13.41 16.48 4.71
N ASP A 43 -14.70 16.35 4.43
CA ASP A 43 -15.71 17.41 4.52
C ASP A 43 -16.12 17.78 5.97
N GLY A 44 -15.28 17.45 6.96
CA GLY A 44 -15.36 17.91 8.36
C GLY A 44 -16.54 17.40 9.19
N LYS A 45 -17.58 16.87 8.55
CA LYS A 45 -18.67 16.16 9.20
C LYS A 45 -18.21 14.73 9.35
N ARG A 46 -18.42 14.10 10.50
CA ARG A 46 -18.01 12.72 10.87
C ARG A 46 -18.66 11.63 9.99
N LYS A 47 -18.59 11.80 8.67
CA LYS A 47 -19.09 10.89 7.66
C LYS A 47 -18.00 9.88 7.39
N THR A 48 -18.35 8.63 7.65
CA THR A 48 -17.51 7.50 7.29
C THR A 48 -17.85 7.08 5.87
N ALA A 49 -16.82 6.89 5.06
CA ALA A 49 -16.89 6.25 3.77
C ALA A 49 -16.16 4.91 3.82
N PHE A 50 -16.38 4.08 2.81
CA PHE A 50 -15.80 2.75 2.73
C PHE A 50 -15.02 2.59 1.44
N LEU A 51 -13.83 2.01 1.56
CA LEU A 51 -12.97 1.66 0.44
C LEU A 51 -13.06 0.16 0.20
N GLU A 52 -13.64 -0.22 -0.94
CA GLU A 52 -13.64 -1.60 -1.43
C GLU A 52 -12.41 -1.84 -2.29
N VAL A 53 -11.71 -2.95 -2.01
CA VAL A 53 -10.51 -3.34 -2.74
C VAL A 53 -10.81 -4.57 -3.57
N TYR A 54 -10.80 -4.41 -4.88
CA TYR A 54 -10.72 -5.51 -5.83
C TYR A 54 -9.26 -5.79 -6.13
N TYR A 55 -8.92 -7.03 -6.43
CA TYR A 55 -7.54 -7.39 -6.71
C TYR A 55 -7.40 -8.40 -7.82
N GLY A 56 -6.24 -8.36 -8.47
CA GLY A 56 -5.82 -9.32 -9.48
C GLY A 56 -4.47 -9.92 -9.13
N LEU A 57 -4.38 -11.25 -9.22
CA LEU A 57 -3.14 -11.98 -8.96
C LEU A 57 -2.49 -12.41 -10.27
N TRP A 58 -1.32 -11.84 -10.52
CA TRP A 58 -0.46 -12.14 -11.66
C TRP A 58 0.52 -13.26 -11.31
N PRO A 59 0.51 -14.41 -11.99
CA PRO A 59 1.42 -15.51 -11.68
C PRO A 59 2.86 -15.18 -12.08
N GLU A 60 3.80 -15.56 -11.21
CA GLU A 60 5.23 -15.47 -11.50
C GLU A 60 5.62 -16.49 -12.58
N TYR A 61 6.26 -16.03 -13.66
CA TYR A 61 6.59 -16.90 -14.79
C TYR A 61 7.90 -17.66 -14.52
N GLU A 62 7.77 -18.85 -13.93
CA GLU A 62 8.81 -19.87 -13.97
C GLU A 62 8.57 -20.81 -15.16
N ARG A 63 9.51 -20.85 -16.11
CA ARG A 63 9.51 -21.92 -17.12
C ARG A 63 9.69 -23.24 -16.36
N ARG A 64 8.71 -24.15 -16.48
CA ARG A 64 8.85 -25.55 -16.05
C ARG A 64 10.06 -26.16 -16.75
N SER A 65 11.20 -26.16 -16.09
CA SER A 65 12.25 -27.15 -16.32
C SER A 65 12.00 -28.26 -15.30
N PHE A 66 11.18 -29.25 -15.67
CA PHE A 66 11.02 -30.52 -14.94
C PHE A 66 11.02 -30.42 -13.39
N CYS A 67 9.93 -29.95 -12.78
CA CYS A 67 9.61 -30.37 -11.41
C CYS A 67 9.21 -31.85 -11.47
N ILE A 68 10.18 -32.76 -11.44
CA ILE A 68 9.92 -34.19 -11.23
C ILE A 68 9.37 -34.29 -9.81
N LYS A 69 8.05 -34.49 -9.67
CA LYS A 69 7.44 -34.93 -8.41
C LYS A 69 8.16 -36.22 -8.00
N GLY A 70 8.99 -36.15 -6.96
CA GLY A 70 9.72 -37.31 -6.40
C GLY A 70 11.24 -37.18 -6.31
N LEU A 71 11.87 -36.10 -6.79
CA LEU A 71 13.33 -35.93 -6.67
C LEU A 71 13.78 -35.09 -5.46
N SER A 72 12.85 -34.41 -4.78
CA SER A 72 13.14 -33.72 -3.51
C SER A 72 13.31 -34.68 -2.32
N GLU A 73 12.92 -35.96 -2.46
CA GLU A 73 12.98 -36.94 -1.36
C GLU A 73 14.22 -37.85 -1.40
N ARG A 74 15.13 -37.71 -2.37
CA ARG A 74 16.25 -38.67 -2.56
C ARG A 74 17.67 -38.10 -2.57
N LEU A 75 17.87 -36.85 -2.18
CA LEU A 75 19.21 -36.31 -1.97
C LEU A 75 19.33 -35.75 -0.55
N GLU A 76 19.26 -36.64 0.44
CA GLU A 76 19.92 -36.40 1.72
C GLU A 76 21.41 -36.68 1.54
N VAL A 77 22.16 -35.64 1.13
CA VAL A 77 23.61 -35.64 1.34
C VAL A 77 23.86 -35.10 2.74
N PRO A 78 24.52 -35.84 3.65
CA PRO A 78 24.73 -35.38 5.00
C PRO A 78 25.61 -34.12 5.00
N GLY A 79 25.10 -33.02 5.57
CA GLY A 79 25.89 -31.82 5.86
C GLY A 79 25.74 -30.64 4.89
N THR A 80 24.82 -30.68 3.92
CA THR A 80 24.57 -29.52 3.04
C THR A 80 23.11 -29.09 3.09
N THR A 81 22.81 -27.96 3.73
CA THR A 81 21.52 -27.27 3.57
C THR A 81 21.41 -26.83 2.12
N ILE A 82 20.63 -27.55 1.31
CA ILE A 82 20.28 -27.11 -0.04
C ILE A 82 19.39 -25.88 0.13
N LYS A 83 20.02 -24.70 0.18
CA LYS A 83 19.34 -23.43 -0.02
C LYS A 83 18.69 -23.50 -1.40
N GLN A 84 17.38 -23.24 -1.45
CA GLN A 84 16.61 -22.95 -2.66
C GLN A 84 17.49 -22.22 -3.67
N ALA A 85 17.96 -22.94 -4.68
CA ALA A 85 18.85 -22.40 -5.67
C ALA A 85 18.38 -22.88 -7.04
N LEU A 86 18.10 -21.88 -7.88
CA LEU A 86 18.40 -21.88 -9.31
C LEU A 86 17.31 -22.39 -10.26
N PHE A 87 16.17 -21.69 -10.31
CA PHE A 87 15.49 -21.50 -11.59
C PHE A 87 15.32 -19.99 -11.84
N PRO A 88 15.85 -19.43 -12.95
CA PRO A 88 15.66 -18.02 -13.25
C PRO A 88 14.21 -17.79 -13.68
N VAL A 89 13.47 -17.02 -12.87
CA VAL A 89 12.19 -16.42 -13.25
C VAL A 89 12.42 -15.65 -14.55
N GLN A 90 11.76 -16.04 -15.64
CA GLN A 90 11.87 -15.30 -16.90
C GLN A 90 10.73 -14.28 -16.98
N PRO A 91 10.99 -13.05 -17.45
CA PRO A 91 9.95 -12.06 -17.60
C PRO A 91 8.92 -12.53 -18.64
N TRP A 92 7.65 -12.19 -18.43
CA TRP A 92 6.61 -12.36 -19.42
C TRP A 92 7.00 -11.64 -20.72
N ARG A 93 6.61 -12.19 -21.88
CA ARG A 93 6.73 -11.45 -23.14
C ARG A 93 5.93 -10.16 -23.03
N ARG A 94 6.57 -9.01 -23.28
CA ARG A 94 6.01 -7.67 -23.05
C ARG A 94 4.61 -7.50 -23.67
N GLU A 95 4.47 -7.79 -24.96
CA GLU A 95 3.19 -7.67 -25.68
C GLU A 95 2.08 -8.55 -25.07
N GLN A 96 2.44 -9.73 -24.57
CA GLN A 96 1.47 -10.64 -23.95
C GLN A 96 1.07 -10.16 -22.55
N ALA A 97 2.02 -9.62 -21.79
CA ALA A 97 1.74 -9.00 -20.50
C ALA A 97 0.82 -7.78 -20.68
N GLU A 98 1.15 -6.90 -21.62
CA GLU A 98 0.35 -5.71 -21.94
C GLU A 98 -1.09 -6.08 -22.33
N ARG A 99 -1.30 -7.09 -23.18
CA ARG A 99 -2.66 -7.53 -23.55
C ARG A 99 -3.48 -8.05 -22.37
N VAL A 100 -2.90 -8.89 -21.51
CA VAL A 100 -3.63 -9.45 -20.36
C VAL A 100 -3.89 -8.37 -19.31
N LEU A 101 -2.97 -7.41 -19.15
CA LEU A 101 -3.16 -6.23 -18.29
C LEU A 101 -4.29 -5.34 -18.80
N GLU A 102 -4.36 -5.08 -20.11
CA GLU A 102 -5.45 -4.29 -20.69
C GLU A 102 -6.81 -4.99 -20.58
N GLN A 103 -6.87 -6.31 -20.83
CA GLN A 103 -8.09 -7.08 -20.61
C GLN A 103 -8.54 -7.05 -19.15
N ALA A 104 -7.58 -7.15 -18.22
CA ALA A 104 -7.87 -7.00 -16.79
C ALA A 104 -8.45 -5.61 -16.50
N ARG A 105 -7.79 -4.54 -16.95
CA ARG A 105 -8.23 -3.14 -16.78
C ARG A 105 -9.62 -2.89 -17.35
N GLU A 106 -9.90 -3.43 -18.53
CA GLU A 106 -11.21 -3.31 -19.17
C GLU A 106 -12.29 -4.01 -18.35
N ARG A 107 -12.03 -5.24 -17.88
CA ARG A 107 -12.95 -5.95 -16.99
C ARG A 107 -13.16 -5.21 -15.67
N ILE A 108 -12.13 -4.61 -15.12
CA ILE A 108 -12.22 -3.83 -13.88
C ILE A 108 -13.08 -2.59 -14.04
N ARG A 109 -12.89 -1.85 -15.15
CA ARG A 109 -13.68 -0.65 -15.44
C ARG A 109 -15.13 -0.98 -15.74
N SER A 110 -15.40 -2.08 -16.46
CA SER A 110 -16.75 -2.46 -16.88
C SER A 110 -17.54 -3.25 -15.83
N GLU A 111 -16.92 -4.20 -15.13
CA GLU A 111 -17.59 -5.08 -14.15
C GLU A 111 -17.61 -4.47 -12.73
N PHE A 112 -16.52 -3.82 -12.31
CA PHE A 112 -16.33 -3.40 -10.90
C PHE A 112 -16.32 -1.88 -10.70
N CYS A 113 -16.42 -1.10 -11.78
CA CYS A 113 -16.43 0.36 -11.77
C CYS A 113 -15.28 1.00 -10.95
N CYS A 114 -14.11 0.36 -10.89
CA CYS A 114 -12.98 0.91 -10.12
C CYS A 114 -12.46 2.18 -10.81
N GLN A 115 -12.30 3.25 -10.02
CA GLN A 115 -11.85 4.55 -10.51
C GLN A 115 -10.33 4.67 -10.50
N GLU A 116 -9.65 3.97 -9.59
CA GLU A 116 -8.21 4.04 -9.41
C GLU A 116 -7.58 2.65 -9.42
N GLU A 117 -6.34 2.59 -9.93
CA GLU A 117 -5.54 1.39 -10.08
C GLU A 117 -4.24 1.51 -9.27
N VAL A 118 -3.94 0.48 -8.50
CA VAL A 118 -2.77 0.40 -7.63
C VAL A 118 -1.97 -0.84 -8.00
N MET A 119 -0.67 -0.69 -8.21
CA MET A 119 0.18 -1.83 -8.58
C MET A 119 1.19 -2.18 -7.48
N ALA A 120 1.46 -3.47 -7.32
CA ALA A 120 2.50 -3.95 -6.43
C ALA A 120 3.91 -3.63 -6.94
N LYS A 121 4.88 -3.72 -6.03
CA LYS A 121 6.31 -3.65 -6.37
C LYS A 121 6.66 -4.69 -7.44
N GLY A 122 7.28 -4.22 -8.53
CA GLY A 122 7.64 -5.05 -9.68
C GLY A 122 6.90 -4.67 -10.96
N PHE A 123 5.82 -3.90 -10.86
CA PHE A 123 5.19 -3.25 -12.00
C PHE A 123 5.74 -1.83 -12.23
N PRO A 124 5.81 -1.34 -13.48
CA PRO A 124 6.14 0.06 -13.77
C PRO A 124 5.13 1.01 -13.12
N GLY A 125 5.58 2.09 -12.49
CA GLY A 125 4.69 3.10 -11.89
C GLY A 125 4.00 2.72 -10.58
N ALA A 126 4.39 1.59 -9.94
CA ALA A 126 3.75 1.05 -8.74
C ALA A 126 3.67 2.00 -7.52
N TRP A 127 4.49 3.04 -7.47
CA TRP A 127 4.61 3.94 -6.31
C TRP A 127 3.94 5.30 -6.50
N GLU A 128 3.70 5.70 -7.75
CA GLU A 128 3.17 7.01 -8.10
C GLU A 128 1.63 7.05 -8.04
N SER A 129 0.99 5.92 -7.83
CA SER A 129 -0.45 5.70 -8.00
C SER A 129 -1.20 5.31 -6.71
N VAL A 130 -0.58 5.44 -5.53
CA VAL A 130 -1.26 5.09 -4.27
C VAL A 130 -2.38 6.09 -3.97
N PRO A 131 -3.66 5.67 -3.92
CA PRO A 131 -4.77 6.57 -3.69
C PRO A 131 -4.75 7.15 -2.28
N VAL A 132 -5.11 8.42 -2.16
CA VAL A 132 -5.16 9.11 -0.88
C VAL A 132 -6.20 8.49 0.07
N GLN A 133 -7.27 7.89 -0.47
CA GLN A 133 -8.30 7.17 0.28
C GLN A 133 -7.74 5.92 0.95
N LEU A 134 -6.75 5.26 0.33
CA LEU A 134 -6.07 4.14 0.96
C LEU A 134 -5.23 4.61 2.16
N LEU A 135 -4.52 5.73 2.02
CA LEU A 135 -3.79 6.35 3.14
C LEU A 135 -4.76 6.77 4.26
N ALA A 136 -5.92 7.35 3.91
CA ALA A 136 -6.96 7.73 4.85
C ALA A 136 -7.52 6.52 5.62
N ALA A 137 -7.76 5.39 4.94
CA ALA A 137 -8.20 4.15 5.57
C ALA A 137 -7.16 3.58 6.54
N LEU A 138 -5.87 3.74 6.23
CA LEU A 138 -4.78 3.31 7.10
C LEU A 138 -4.62 4.23 8.31
N LEU A 139 -4.78 5.55 8.14
CA LEU A 139 -4.86 6.50 9.24
C LEU A 139 -6.04 6.20 10.17
N TYR A 140 -7.20 5.87 9.60
CA TYR A 140 -8.40 5.50 10.37
C TYR A 140 -8.12 4.33 11.31
N ARG A 141 -7.36 3.33 10.85
CA ARG A 141 -6.96 2.18 11.66
C ARG A 141 -5.94 2.50 12.75
N CYS A 142 -5.18 3.58 12.58
CA CYS A 142 -4.22 4.04 13.57
C CYS A 142 -4.89 4.89 14.67
N ALA A 143 -6.14 5.32 14.47
CA ALA A 143 -6.86 6.12 15.44
C ALA A 143 -7.23 5.28 16.69
N PRO A 144 -7.22 5.87 17.90
CA PRO A 144 -6.92 7.27 18.18
C PRO A 144 -5.41 7.58 18.25
N PHE A 145 -5.04 8.80 17.86
CA PHE A 145 -3.70 9.35 18.05
C PHE A 145 -3.80 10.83 18.42
N GLU A 146 -2.97 11.28 19.36
CA GLU A 146 -2.93 12.68 19.81
C GLU A 146 -1.71 13.46 19.28
N ARG A 147 -0.70 12.75 18.78
CA ARG A 147 0.57 13.32 18.32
C ARG A 147 0.90 12.79 16.94
N VAL A 148 1.17 13.70 16.00
CA VAL A 148 1.43 13.38 14.60
C VAL A 148 2.75 13.98 14.17
N ALA A 149 3.61 13.17 13.56
CA ALA A 149 4.79 13.64 12.85
C ALA A 149 4.54 13.54 11.34
N VAL A 150 4.77 14.62 10.60
CA VAL A 150 4.56 14.68 9.14
C VAL A 150 5.89 14.83 8.42
N SER A 151 6.15 13.99 7.43
CA SER A 151 7.30 14.11 6.52
C SER A 151 6.83 14.38 5.10
N LEU A 152 7.30 15.50 4.54
CA LEU A 152 7.05 15.92 3.17
C LEU A 152 8.37 15.98 2.38
N PRO A 153 8.32 15.82 1.04
CA PRO A 153 9.48 16.09 0.17
C PRO A 153 9.89 17.57 0.21
N GLU A 154 11.08 17.88 -0.32
CA GLU A 154 11.58 19.29 -0.35
C GLU A 154 10.72 20.14 -1.28
N GLU A 155 10.44 19.66 -2.49
CA GLU A 155 9.44 20.22 -3.40
C GLU A 155 8.15 19.40 -3.28
N GLY A 156 7.16 19.91 -2.53
CA GLY A 156 6.04 19.08 -2.08
C GLY A 156 4.78 19.85 -1.66
N GLU A 157 4.36 20.84 -2.44
CA GLU A 157 3.13 21.60 -2.19
C GLU A 157 1.89 20.71 -2.30
N THR A 158 1.84 19.84 -3.32
CA THR A 158 0.76 18.86 -3.47
C THR A 158 0.70 17.88 -2.29
N GLU A 159 1.84 17.38 -1.83
CA GLU A 159 1.88 16.50 -0.65
C GLU A 159 1.50 17.26 0.65
N ALA A 160 1.71 18.58 0.71
CA ALA A 160 1.25 19.40 1.83
C ALA A 160 -0.28 19.49 1.87
N GLU A 161 -0.91 19.74 0.72
CA GLU A 161 -2.38 19.71 0.57
C GLU A 161 -2.94 18.32 0.90
N GLU A 162 -2.29 17.26 0.42
CA GLU A 162 -2.66 15.88 0.72
C GLU A 162 -2.57 15.59 2.23
N ALA A 163 -1.51 16.06 2.90
CA ALA A 163 -1.37 15.93 4.34
C ALA A 163 -2.48 16.67 5.10
N ALA A 164 -2.80 17.91 4.69
CA ALA A 164 -3.90 18.68 5.26
C ALA A 164 -5.23 17.91 5.11
N TRP A 165 -5.52 17.40 3.93
CA TRP A 165 -6.71 16.61 3.61
C TRP A 165 -6.83 15.34 4.48
N LEU A 166 -5.73 14.59 4.59
CA LEU A 166 -5.65 13.36 5.38
C LEU A 166 -5.85 13.61 6.88
N LEU A 167 -5.30 14.70 7.40
CA LEU A 167 -5.32 15.01 8.82
C LEU A 167 -6.59 15.73 9.27
N TYR A 168 -7.23 16.51 8.41
CA TYR A 168 -8.40 17.34 8.71
C TYR A 168 -9.45 16.66 9.61
N PRO A 169 -9.88 15.40 9.35
CA PRO A 169 -10.91 14.75 10.19
C PRO A 169 -10.47 14.47 11.63
N TYR A 170 -9.16 14.48 11.88
CA TYR A 170 -8.55 14.12 13.16
C TYR A 170 -8.07 15.35 13.95
N LEU A 171 -7.89 16.51 13.32
CA LEU A 171 -7.22 17.68 13.90
C LEU A 171 -7.84 18.17 15.23
N ASN A 172 -9.16 18.04 15.39
CA ASN A 172 -9.85 18.35 16.66
C ASN A 172 -9.36 17.53 17.88
N ARG A 173 -8.68 16.40 17.66
CA ARG A 173 -8.14 15.51 18.71
C ARG A 173 -6.62 15.52 18.76
N VAL A 174 -5.97 16.06 17.73
CA VAL A 174 -4.52 16.14 17.67
C VAL A 174 -4.06 17.30 18.54
N ARG A 175 -3.20 17.00 19.51
CA ARG A 175 -2.64 17.97 20.45
C ARG A 175 -1.30 18.53 19.99
N ARG A 176 -0.56 17.76 19.18
CA ARG A 176 0.77 18.13 18.70
C ARG A 176 1.00 17.64 17.28
N VAL A 177 1.51 18.53 16.45
CA VAL A 177 2.01 18.21 15.11
C VAL A 177 3.50 18.56 15.06
N SER A 178 4.32 17.63 14.57
CA SER A 178 5.74 17.84 14.34
C SER A 178 6.05 17.69 12.85
N ILE A 179 6.63 18.72 12.23
CA ILE A 179 7.05 18.67 10.82
C ILE A 179 8.51 18.23 10.77
N LEU A 180 8.78 17.14 10.03
CA LEU A 180 10.08 16.51 10.01
C LEU A 180 10.99 17.03 8.88
N GLY A 181 12.27 17.21 9.19
CA GLY A 181 13.32 17.57 8.25
C GLY A 181 13.53 19.09 8.10
N LYS A 182 14.23 19.49 7.03
CA LYS A 182 14.49 20.91 6.72
C LYS A 182 13.21 21.64 6.33
N GLN A 183 13.15 22.95 6.57
CA GLN A 183 12.08 23.82 6.07
C GLN A 183 12.04 23.81 4.54
N SER A 184 10.84 23.82 3.98
CA SER A 184 10.57 23.92 2.55
C SER A 184 9.22 24.57 2.32
N GLY A 185 8.92 25.01 1.08
CA GLY A 185 7.67 25.70 0.75
C GLY A 185 6.42 24.91 1.18
N GLY A 186 6.34 23.63 0.80
CA GLY A 186 5.20 22.78 1.19
C GLY A 186 5.07 22.58 2.71
N LYS A 187 6.18 22.57 3.46
CA LYS A 187 6.15 22.46 4.92
C LYS A 187 5.65 23.74 5.58
N GLU A 188 6.05 24.89 5.05
CA GLU A 188 5.54 26.16 5.54
C GLU A 188 4.05 26.32 5.20
N ALA A 189 3.62 25.94 3.99
CA ALA A 189 2.21 25.93 3.60
C ALA A 189 1.35 25.04 4.53
N LEU A 190 1.82 23.83 4.85
CA LEU A 190 1.14 22.96 5.82
C LEU A 190 1.10 23.60 7.22
N ARG A 191 2.19 24.27 7.63
CA ARG A 191 2.26 24.95 8.91
C ARG A 191 1.26 26.11 9.01
N GLU A 192 1.22 26.97 7.99
CA GLU A 192 0.29 28.09 7.90
C GLU A 192 -1.15 27.58 7.97
N PHE A 193 -1.49 26.56 7.18
CA PHE A 193 -2.81 25.91 7.23
C PHE A 193 -3.19 25.43 8.64
N LEU A 194 -2.29 24.71 9.32
CA LEU A 194 -2.56 24.18 10.67
C LEU A 194 -2.71 25.31 11.72
N GLN A 195 -1.94 26.39 11.55
CA GLN A 195 -1.98 27.53 12.44
C GLN A 195 -3.25 28.37 12.25
N ASP A 196 -3.60 28.68 11.00
CA ASP A 196 -4.70 29.58 10.67
C ASP A 196 -6.06 28.93 10.87
N GLU A 197 -6.23 27.68 10.44
CA GLU A 197 -7.52 26.98 10.52
C GLU A 197 -7.77 26.33 11.88
N PHE A 198 -6.72 25.86 12.57
CA PHE A 198 -6.84 25.05 13.80
C PHE A 198 -6.10 25.61 15.01
N GLY A 199 -5.36 26.71 14.88
CA GLY A 199 -4.55 27.27 15.97
C GLY A 199 -3.40 26.35 16.41
N LEU A 200 -3.06 25.34 15.61
CA LEU A 200 -2.01 24.38 15.91
C LEU A 200 -0.68 24.91 15.40
N VAL A 201 0.27 25.18 16.30
CA VAL A 201 1.63 25.62 15.94
C VAL A 201 2.55 24.39 15.86
N PRO A 202 2.92 23.91 14.65
CA PRO A 202 3.73 22.71 14.51
C PRO A 202 5.19 23.00 14.88
N SER A 203 5.86 22.02 15.50
CA SER A 203 7.31 22.10 15.77
C SER A 203 8.13 21.44 14.66
N TYR A 204 9.24 22.07 14.26
CA TYR A 204 10.20 21.46 13.34
C TYR A 204 11.13 20.49 14.07
N GLU A 205 11.16 19.23 13.66
CA GLU A 205 11.95 18.17 14.30
C GLU A 205 12.80 17.38 13.29
N LYS A 206 13.93 16.80 13.75
CA LYS A 206 14.78 15.97 12.88
C LYS A 206 14.29 14.53 12.75
N ARG A 207 13.54 14.02 13.74
CA ARG A 207 13.07 12.63 13.83
C ARG A 207 11.72 12.59 14.54
N SER A 208 10.89 11.58 14.25
CA SER A 208 9.64 11.34 14.96
C SER A 208 9.88 10.96 16.43
N GLY A 209 9.02 11.44 17.32
CA GLY A 209 9.03 11.09 18.73
C GLY A 209 8.51 9.68 19.02
N LYS A 210 8.69 9.21 20.27
CA LYS A 210 8.14 7.92 20.71
C LYS A 210 6.61 8.02 20.87
N GLY A 211 5.89 7.09 20.25
CA GLY A 211 4.43 6.97 20.34
C GLY A 211 3.67 8.04 19.57
N GLU A 212 4.29 8.63 18.54
CA GLU A 212 3.63 9.51 17.58
C GLU A 212 3.20 8.71 16.35
N LEU A 213 2.08 9.09 15.75
CA LEU A 213 1.74 8.64 14.41
C LEU A 213 2.66 9.37 13.43
N TRP A 214 3.43 8.64 12.64
CA TRP A 214 4.25 9.21 11.59
C TRP A 214 3.55 9.05 10.23
N LEU A 215 3.11 10.16 9.65
CA LEU A 215 2.64 10.28 8.27
C LEU A 215 3.81 10.68 7.37
N ASP A 216 4.25 9.76 6.52
CA ASP A 216 5.37 9.97 5.58
C ASP A 216 4.88 9.96 4.14
N LEU A 217 4.81 11.15 3.54
CA LEU A 217 4.37 11.37 2.16
C LEU A 217 5.56 11.59 1.21
N ARG A 218 6.79 11.31 1.64
CA ARG A 218 7.94 11.32 0.72
C ARG A 218 7.82 10.17 -0.28
N LYS A 219 8.30 10.40 -1.51
CA LYS A 219 8.28 9.41 -2.59
C LYS A 219 9.29 8.26 -2.37
N GLU A 220 10.35 8.49 -1.60
CA GLU A 220 11.39 7.50 -1.35
C GLU A 220 11.08 6.59 -0.14
N ILE A 221 11.38 5.30 -0.32
CA ILE A 221 11.29 4.29 0.73
C ILE A 221 12.37 4.57 1.77
N THR A 222 12.00 5.09 2.94
CA THR A 222 12.79 4.78 4.14
C THR A 222 12.54 3.31 4.47
N ALA A 223 13.56 2.49 4.23
CA ALA A 223 13.50 1.05 4.42
C ALA A 223 13.00 0.69 5.83
N GLY A 224 11.95 -0.13 5.90
CA GLY A 224 11.71 -0.97 7.08
C GLY A 224 10.61 -0.57 8.07
N GLY A 225 9.77 0.42 7.78
CA GLY A 225 8.60 0.70 8.63
C GLY A 225 7.54 -0.41 8.51
N ALA A 226 7.30 -1.17 9.58
CA ALA A 226 6.11 -2.02 9.67
C ALA A 226 4.86 -1.13 9.77
N PHE A 227 3.80 -1.47 9.04
CA PHE A 227 2.47 -0.91 9.29
C PHE A 227 2.05 -1.37 10.69
N CYS A 228 1.83 -0.41 11.61
CA CYS A 228 1.42 -0.63 13.01
C CYS A 228 2.21 -1.76 13.73
N SER A 229 3.37 -1.42 14.29
CA SER A 229 4.06 -2.33 15.23
C SER A 229 3.41 -2.22 16.60
N GLU A 230 2.71 -3.28 17.06
CA GLU A 230 2.11 -3.39 18.41
C GLU A 230 3.13 -3.26 19.57
N ASN A 231 4.43 -3.22 19.27
CA ASN A 231 5.49 -3.17 20.28
C ASN A 231 6.03 -1.75 20.56
N GLY A 232 5.16 -0.81 20.91
CA GLY A 232 5.55 0.46 21.57
C GLY A 232 6.41 1.44 20.75
N LYS A 233 6.54 1.22 19.44
CA LYS A 233 7.09 2.17 18.46
C LYS A 233 5.92 2.66 17.62
N GLY A 234 5.75 3.97 17.51
CA GLY A 234 4.53 4.61 16.99
C GLY A 234 4.04 4.10 15.63
N SER A 235 2.78 4.40 15.32
CA SER A 235 2.14 4.03 14.06
C SER A 235 2.82 4.74 12.88
N TYR A 236 3.00 4.03 11.76
CA TYR A 236 3.66 4.57 10.56
C TYR A 236 2.75 4.38 9.35
N VAL A 237 2.42 5.49 8.68
CA VAL A 237 1.62 5.53 7.45
C VAL A 237 2.43 6.16 6.35
N SER A 238 2.65 5.41 5.28
CA SER A 238 3.31 5.87 4.06
C SER A 238 2.78 5.12 2.85
N ARG A 239 3.06 5.61 1.64
CA ARG A 239 2.70 4.93 0.40
C ARG A 239 3.25 3.50 0.33
N GLY A 240 4.49 3.30 0.79
CA GLY A 240 5.11 1.98 0.89
C GLY A 240 4.43 1.07 1.91
N ALA A 241 4.07 1.60 3.08
CA ALA A 241 3.33 0.85 4.10
C ALA A 241 1.94 0.44 3.59
N ALA A 242 1.28 1.31 2.82
CA ALA A 242 -0.02 1.06 2.23
C ALA A 242 0.00 -0.10 1.22
N LEU A 243 0.99 -0.09 0.33
CA LEU A 243 1.19 -1.18 -0.62
C LEU A 243 1.52 -2.50 0.06
N LYS A 244 2.36 -2.47 1.11
CA LYS A 244 2.66 -3.67 1.90
C LYS A 244 1.43 -4.22 2.60
N PHE A 245 0.57 -3.35 3.12
CA PHE A 245 -0.71 -3.74 3.69
C PHE A 245 -1.60 -4.45 2.66
N LEU A 246 -1.80 -3.86 1.48
CA LEU A 246 -2.59 -4.48 0.41
C LEU A 246 -2.00 -5.82 -0.02
N ASP A 247 -0.68 -5.90 -0.23
CA ASP A 247 0.00 -7.12 -0.65
C ASP A 247 -0.24 -8.26 0.35
N THR A 248 -0.14 -7.93 1.64
CA THR A 248 -0.33 -8.90 2.73
C THR A 248 -1.80 -9.31 2.84
N ALA A 249 -2.74 -8.35 2.78
CA ALA A 249 -4.17 -8.59 2.92
C ALA A 249 -4.73 -9.43 1.76
N VAL A 250 -4.20 -9.24 0.55
CA VAL A 250 -4.61 -9.99 -0.64
C VAL A 250 -4.01 -11.39 -0.66
N LYS A 251 -2.71 -11.53 -0.36
CA LYS A 251 -2.02 -12.83 -0.47
C LYS A 251 -2.34 -13.80 0.66
N ASN A 252 -2.46 -13.31 1.88
CA ASN A 252 -2.66 -14.15 3.06
C ASN A 252 -4.14 -14.25 3.46
N GLY A 253 -5.03 -13.62 2.68
CA GLY A 253 -6.39 -13.30 3.13
C GLY A 253 -6.37 -12.25 4.25
N TYR A 254 -7.54 -11.71 4.57
CA TYR A 254 -7.72 -10.73 5.65
C TYR A 254 -7.54 -11.42 7.01
N ASN A 255 -6.28 -11.72 7.37
CA ASN A 255 -5.92 -12.34 8.64
C ASN A 255 -4.52 -11.91 9.12
N THR A 256 -4.14 -10.65 8.87
CA THR A 256 -3.15 -9.99 9.74
C THR A 256 -3.88 -9.61 11.02
N LYS A 257 -3.98 -10.62 11.88
CA LYS A 257 -4.60 -10.59 13.22
C LYS A 257 -4.36 -9.25 13.90
N VAL A 258 -5.46 -8.55 14.15
CA VAL A 258 -5.58 -7.60 15.25
C VAL A 258 -6.31 -8.40 16.34
N ASN A 259 -5.60 -8.71 17.42
CA ASN A 259 -6.20 -8.94 18.73
C ASN A 259 -5.46 -8.03 19.70
#